data_AF-A0A9D2IYQ5-F1
#
_entry.id   AF-A0A9D2IYQ5-F1
#
_cell.length_a   1.000
_cell.length_b   1.000
_cell.length_c   1.000
_cell.angle_alpha   90.00
_cell.angle_beta   90.00
_cell.angle_gamma   90.00
#
_symmetry.space_group_name_H-M   'P 1'
#
loop_
_entity.id
_entity.type
_entity.pdbx_description
1 polymer ?
#
loop_
_entity_poly.entity_id
_entity_poly.type
_entity_poly.pdbx_seq_one_letter_code
_entity_poly.pdbx_strand_id
1 'polypeptide(L)'
;MMFDDYPPLELLKTVETRVPCGCEMMEDIHCANGQKDMDSWPEWCYAPLAAAVCVALFEGDLGCKNPEEIMECALSLGKKLFAVAPWKRRKTVYMLEPALVDYVLKNRVILARVPSMDLVHLPYASFYLQVDFLSTDKYPVHGAFVTLECDPGTERKECRVLFLYNDDTWSSYALEMGERSVFGSIQAVLDERQEQANRLKAAGEACEFGEEQYCQVRKQLEGTMQLAFFLCLLEHYKEAGALAAVTRIKPVNGMDICYVRKPEDPALRCMKAFAC
;
A
#
# COMPACT_ATOMS: atom_id res chain seq x y z
N MET A 1 10.52 21.54 2.24
CA MET A 1 10.65 20.37 3.12
C MET A 1 12.10 19.91 3.08
N MET A 2 12.75 19.81 4.23
CA MET A 2 13.93 18.95 4.36
C MET A 2 13.43 17.51 4.25
N PHE A 3 14.09 16.68 3.46
CA PHE A 3 13.66 15.29 3.21
C PHE A 3 14.20 14.32 4.28
N ASP A 4 14.85 14.84 5.33
CA ASP A 4 15.34 14.04 6.45
C ASP A 4 14.20 13.54 7.34
N ASP A 5 13.06 14.26 7.32
CA ASP A 5 11.82 13.97 8.06
C ASP A 5 10.71 13.45 7.12
N TYR A 6 11.06 12.60 6.14
CA TYR A 6 10.07 12.09 5.19
C TYR A 6 9.38 10.82 5.74
N PRO A 7 8.05 10.79 5.92
CA PRO A 7 7.35 9.72 6.65
C PRO A 7 7.70 8.26 6.31
N PRO A 8 7.87 7.83 5.04
CA PRO A 8 8.27 6.46 4.76
C PRO A 8 9.70 6.12 5.21
N LEU A 9 10.62 7.10 5.26
CA LEU A 9 11.95 6.89 5.86
C LEU A 9 11.88 6.81 7.38
N GLU A 10 11.07 7.64 8.02
CA GLU A 10 10.86 7.57 9.48
C GLU A 10 10.24 6.23 9.89
N LEU A 11 9.28 5.72 9.10
CA LEU A 11 8.75 4.39 9.31
C LEU A 11 9.85 3.32 9.17
N LEU A 12 10.69 3.42 8.14
CA LEU A 12 11.80 2.48 7.96
C LEU A 12 12.77 2.52 9.16
N LYS A 13 13.21 3.70 9.59
CA LYS A 13 14.07 3.87 10.78
C LYS A 13 13.44 3.27 12.03
N THR A 14 12.14 3.50 12.22
CA THR A 14 11.37 2.95 13.34
C THR A 14 11.34 1.42 13.29
N VAL A 15 11.08 0.83 12.11
CA VAL A 15 11.08 -0.62 11.93
C VAL A 15 12.47 -1.21 12.16
N GLU A 16 13.53 -0.62 11.61
CA GLU A 16 14.91 -1.10 11.77
C GLU A 16 15.40 -0.98 13.22
N THR A 17 14.90 -0.01 13.97
CA THR A 17 15.17 0.10 15.41
C THR A 17 14.47 -0.99 16.20
N ARG A 18 13.21 -1.29 15.85
CA ARG A 18 12.36 -2.23 16.59
C ARG A 18 12.56 -3.68 16.20
N VAL A 19 12.97 -3.96 14.97
CA VAL A 19 13.28 -5.31 14.49
C VAL A 19 14.65 -5.25 13.83
N PRO A 20 15.75 -5.22 14.62
CA PRO A 20 17.09 -5.20 14.05
C PRO A 20 17.27 -6.39 13.11
N CYS A 21 17.83 -6.16 11.93
CA CYS A 21 17.98 -7.17 10.85
C CYS A 21 16.66 -7.68 10.24
N GLY A 22 15.49 -7.13 10.59
CA GLY A 22 14.21 -7.64 10.11
C GLY A 22 14.02 -7.52 8.59
N CYS A 23 14.59 -6.48 7.96
CA CYS A 23 14.56 -6.34 6.50
C CYS A 23 15.45 -7.39 5.81
N GLU A 24 16.62 -7.66 6.39
CA GLU A 24 17.58 -8.65 5.92
C GLU A 24 16.99 -10.07 6.03
N MET A 25 16.32 -10.40 7.15
CA MET A 25 15.60 -11.67 7.29
C MET A 25 14.45 -11.80 6.28
N MET A 26 13.72 -10.71 6.02
CA MET A 26 12.70 -10.70 4.98
C MET A 26 13.28 -10.89 3.57
N GLU A 27 14.50 -10.42 3.31
CA GLU A 27 15.24 -10.69 2.07
C GLU A 27 15.67 -12.15 1.98
N ASP A 28 16.18 -12.74 3.07
CA ASP A 28 16.50 -14.17 3.11
C ASP A 28 15.26 -15.05 2.82
N ILE A 29 14.11 -14.70 3.41
CA ILE A 29 12.83 -15.38 3.16
C ILE A 29 12.39 -15.21 1.70
N HIS A 30 12.51 -14.00 1.14
CA HIS A 30 12.23 -13.75 -0.28
C HIS A 30 13.11 -14.62 -1.19
N CYS A 31 14.41 -14.71 -0.90
CA CYS A 31 15.35 -15.54 -1.64
C CYS A 31 15.12 -17.05 -1.45
N ALA A 32 14.45 -17.44 -0.36
CA ALA A 32 14.07 -18.82 -0.08
C ALA A 32 12.76 -19.26 -0.74
N ASN A 33 12.05 -18.38 -1.46
CA ASN A 33 10.80 -18.71 -2.13
C ASN A 33 10.95 -19.94 -3.06
N GLY A 34 10.11 -20.95 -2.86
CA GLY A 34 10.10 -22.19 -3.66
C GLY A 34 11.26 -23.15 -3.39
N GLN A 35 12.08 -22.90 -2.35
CA GLN A 35 13.05 -23.89 -1.87
C GLN A 35 12.35 -25.11 -1.28
N LYS A 36 13.07 -26.24 -1.26
CA LYS A 36 12.57 -27.49 -0.68
C LYS A 36 12.20 -27.26 0.79
N ASP A 37 11.00 -27.68 1.17
CA ASP A 37 10.42 -27.53 2.52
C ASP A 37 9.92 -26.12 2.90
N MET A 38 9.79 -25.21 1.91
CA MET A 38 9.12 -23.92 2.06
C MET A 38 7.90 -23.82 1.15
N ASP A 39 6.85 -23.18 1.61
CA ASP A 39 5.73 -22.80 0.74
C ASP A 39 6.21 -21.84 -0.35
N SER A 40 5.59 -21.91 -1.53
CA SER A 40 5.90 -21.03 -2.65
C SER A 40 4.84 -19.96 -2.83
N TRP A 41 5.26 -18.76 -3.21
CA TRP A 41 4.36 -17.68 -3.62
C TRP A 41 4.76 -17.10 -4.99
N PRO A 42 3.84 -16.41 -5.69
CA PRO A 42 4.13 -15.81 -6.99
C PRO A 42 5.21 -14.73 -6.93
N GLU A 43 5.95 -14.54 -8.02
CA GLU A 43 7.08 -13.59 -8.11
C GLU A 43 6.72 -12.12 -7.80
N TRP A 44 5.48 -11.71 -8.11
CA TRP A 44 4.99 -10.36 -7.81
C TRP A 44 4.77 -10.12 -6.31
N CYS A 45 4.70 -11.19 -5.50
CA CYS A 45 4.68 -11.12 -4.05
C CYS A 45 6.13 -11.22 -3.53
N TYR A 46 6.57 -10.25 -2.74
CA TYR A 46 7.92 -10.27 -2.18
C TYR A 46 8.09 -11.44 -1.20
N ALA A 47 7.23 -11.47 -0.18
CA ALA A 47 7.04 -12.54 0.78
C ALA A 47 5.65 -12.35 1.41
N PRO A 48 5.00 -13.37 1.99
CA PRO A 48 3.68 -13.25 2.62
C PRO A 48 3.71 -12.38 3.91
N LEU A 49 2.59 -11.75 4.30
CA LEU A 49 2.53 -10.96 5.56
C LEU A 49 2.86 -11.84 6.77
N ALA A 50 2.42 -13.10 6.76
CA ALA A 50 2.71 -14.05 7.82
C ALA A 50 4.21 -14.18 8.12
N ALA A 51 5.06 -14.09 7.10
CA ALA A 51 6.52 -14.09 7.28
C ALA A 51 6.99 -12.85 8.07
N ALA A 52 6.52 -11.66 7.69
CA ALA A 52 6.85 -10.42 8.40
C ALA A 52 6.32 -10.40 9.84
N VAL A 53 5.14 -10.99 10.09
CA VAL A 53 4.58 -11.14 11.43
C VAL A 53 5.43 -12.11 12.26
N CYS A 54 5.91 -13.21 11.69
CA CYS A 54 6.83 -14.13 12.38
C CYS A 54 8.15 -13.44 12.72
N VAL A 55 8.76 -12.73 11.76
CA VAL A 55 10.00 -11.98 12.01
C VAL A 55 9.78 -10.95 13.13
N ALA A 56 8.68 -10.19 13.09
CA ALA A 56 8.35 -9.25 14.16
C ALA A 56 8.11 -9.94 15.51
N LEU A 57 7.48 -11.11 15.54
CA LEU A 57 7.20 -11.86 16.77
C LEU A 57 8.46 -12.41 17.44
N PHE A 58 9.40 -12.95 16.65
CA PHE A 58 10.58 -13.62 17.17
C PHE A 58 11.76 -12.68 17.42
N GLU A 59 11.89 -11.63 16.61
CA GLU A 59 13.08 -10.75 16.59
C GLU A 59 12.74 -9.29 16.90
N GLY A 60 11.45 -8.96 17.03
CA GLY A 60 11.01 -7.61 17.29
C GLY A 60 10.94 -7.25 18.77
N ASP A 61 11.38 -6.04 19.10
CA ASP A 61 10.95 -5.32 20.28
C ASP A 61 9.49 -4.86 20.09
N LEU A 62 8.58 -5.70 20.56
CA LEU A 62 7.14 -5.46 20.48
C LEU A 62 6.69 -4.31 21.40
N GLY A 63 7.49 -3.90 22.38
CA GLY A 63 7.14 -2.85 23.34
C GLY A 63 5.96 -3.20 24.26
N CYS A 64 5.37 -4.40 24.13
CA CYS A 64 4.29 -4.89 24.98
C CYS A 64 4.83 -5.91 26.00
N LYS A 65 4.30 -5.86 27.22
CA LYS A 65 4.62 -6.81 28.29
C LYS A 65 3.47 -7.77 28.58
N ASN A 66 2.27 -7.47 28.11
CA ASN A 66 1.09 -8.29 28.31
C ASN A 66 1.10 -9.46 27.30
N PRO A 67 1.13 -10.72 27.77
CA PRO A 67 1.08 -11.89 26.88
C PRO A 67 -0.14 -11.91 25.95
N GLU A 68 -1.27 -11.35 26.38
CA GLU A 68 -2.51 -11.31 25.60
C GLU A 68 -2.42 -10.36 24.39
N GLU A 69 -1.50 -9.38 24.43
CA GLU A 69 -1.31 -8.35 23.39
C GLU A 69 -0.17 -8.69 22.42
N ILE A 70 0.67 -9.69 22.73
CA ILE A 70 1.87 -10.03 21.95
C ILE A 70 1.54 -10.22 20.46
N MET A 71 0.48 -10.98 20.15
CA MET A 71 0.11 -11.25 18.77
C MET A 71 -0.38 -9.99 18.05
N GLU A 72 -1.12 -9.11 18.72
CA GLU A 72 -1.58 -7.85 18.13
C GLU A 72 -0.40 -6.91 17.87
N CYS A 73 0.55 -6.83 18.80
CA CYS A 73 1.76 -6.04 18.66
C CYS A 73 2.69 -6.58 17.56
N ALA A 74 2.84 -7.91 17.46
CA ALA A 74 3.57 -8.55 16.38
C ALA A 74 2.90 -8.33 15.01
N LEU A 75 1.56 -8.42 14.94
CA LEU A 75 0.81 -8.11 13.72
C LEU A 75 0.97 -6.64 13.30
N SER A 76 0.91 -5.73 14.28
CA SER A 76 1.10 -4.28 14.09
C SER A 76 2.48 -3.95 13.53
N LEU A 77 3.54 -4.49 14.15
CA LEU A 77 4.92 -4.29 13.71
C LEU A 77 5.21 -5.02 12.38
N GLY A 78 4.68 -6.24 12.23
CA GLY A 78 4.77 -7.06 11.02
C GLY A 78 4.15 -6.38 9.81
N LYS A 79 2.99 -5.71 9.95
CA LYS A 79 2.38 -4.91 8.85
C LYS A 79 3.29 -3.79 8.37
N LYS A 80 4.02 -3.14 9.28
CA LYS A 80 4.99 -2.10 8.93
C LYS A 80 6.20 -2.71 8.23
N LEU A 81 6.78 -3.77 8.80
CA LEU A 81 7.89 -4.51 8.22
C LEU A 81 7.56 -5.03 6.81
N PHE A 82 6.37 -5.59 6.64
CA PHE A 82 5.86 -6.10 5.37
C PHE A 82 5.83 -5.03 4.27
N ALA A 83 5.45 -3.78 4.61
CA ALA A 83 5.48 -2.68 3.66
C ALA A 83 6.91 -2.18 3.37
N VAL A 84 7.73 -2.00 4.41
CA VAL A 84 9.04 -1.33 4.25
C VAL A 84 10.14 -2.25 3.73
N ALA A 85 10.12 -3.55 4.02
CA ALA A 85 11.17 -4.48 3.59
C ALA A 85 11.33 -4.56 2.06
N PRO A 86 10.28 -4.87 1.27
CA PRO A 86 10.36 -4.78 -0.19
C PRO A 86 10.68 -3.36 -0.68
N TRP A 87 10.12 -2.33 -0.04
CA TRP A 87 10.35 -0.94 -0.43
C TRP A 87 11.80 -0.50 -0.24
N LYS A 88 12.48 -0.93 0.84
CA LYS A 88 13.88 -0.57 1.17
C LYS A 88 14.86 -0.84 0.03
N ARG A 89 14.57 -1.81 -0.84
CA ARG A 89 15.41 -2.17 -2.01
C ARG A 89 15.55 -1.05 -3.03
N ARG A 90 14.52 -0.20 -3.17
CA ARG A 90 14.50 0.90 -4.17
C ARG A 90 14.14 2.26 -3.59
N LYS A 91 13.49 2.28 -2.43
CA LYS A 91 13.00 3.46 -1.72
C LYS A 91 12.26 4.43 -2.65
N THR A 92 11.49 3.88 -3.59
CA THR A 92 10.79 4.64 -4.63
C THR A 92 9.57 5.35 -4.07
N VAL A 93 9.45 6.64 -4.38
CA VAL A 93 8.34 7.50 -3.96
C VAL A 93 7.72 8.13 -5.20
N TYR A 94 6.46 7.85 -5.47
CA TYR A 94 5.73 8.49 -6.56
C TYR A 94 5.03 9.76 -6.07
N MET A 95 5.38 10.89 -6.71
CA MET A 95 4.75 12.19 -6.52
C MET A 95 4.08 12.61 -7.84
N LEU A 96 2.76 12.62 -7.88
CA LEU A 96 2.01 12.95 -9.09
C LEU A 96 1.74 14.46 -9.13
N GLU A 97 1.91 15.06 -10.30
CA GLU A 97 1.59 16.48 -10.45
C GLU A 97 0.07 16.74 -10.29
N PRO A 98 -0.35 17.91 -9.78
CA PRO A 98 -1.76 18.19 -9.54
C PRO A 98 -2.67 18.02 -10.76
N ALA A 99 -2.20 18.41 -11.95
CA ALA A 99 -2.97 18.28 -13.18
C ALA A 99 -3.22 16.81 -13.59
N LEU A 100 -2.29 15.91 -13.24
CA LEU A 100 -2.46 14.48 -13.44
C LEU A 100 -3.43 13.90 -12.40
N VAL A 101 -3.26 14.25 -11.12
CA VAL A 101 -4.17 13.82 -10.04
C VAL A 101 -5.60 14.19 -10.37
N ASP A 102 -5.87 15.46 -10.71
CA ASP A 102 -7.19 15.95 -11.11
C ASP A 102 -7.75 15.17 -12.29
N TYR A 103 -6.90 14.90 -13.28
CA TYR A 103 -7.31 14.15 -14.46
C TYR A 103 -7.70 12.71 -14.10
N VAL A 104 -6.89 12.01 -13.29
CA VAL A 104 -7.16 10.63 -12.90
C VAL A 104 -8.41 10.56 -12.04
N LEU A 105 -8.51 11.37 -10.96
CA LEU A 105 -9.62 11.31 -10.00
C LEU A 105 -10.98 11.71 -10.60
N LYS A 106 -11.02 12.55 -11.64
CA LYS A 106 -12.25 12.87 -12.39
C LYS A 106 -12.73 11.69 -13.25
N ASN A 107 -11.84 10.78 -13.66
CA ASN A 107 -12.14 9.64 -14.52
C ASN A 107 -12.32 8.34 -13.72
N ARG A 108 -13.30 8.32 -12.80
CA ARG A 108 -13.58 7.19 -11.86
C ARG A 108 -13.93 5.85 -12.51
N VAL A 109 -14.16 5.82 -13.82
CA VAL A 109 -14.53 4.61 -14.59
C VAL A 109 -13.47 3.50 -14.46
N ILE A 110 -12.22 3.86 -14.20
CA ILE A 110 -11.10 2.93 -14.07
C ILE A 110 -11.36 1.88 -12.98
N LEU A 111 -11.75 2.29 -11.76
CA LEU A 111 -11.91 1.34 -10.64
C LEU A 111 -13.10 0.40 -10.78
N ALA A 112 -14.11 0.79 -11.55
CA ALA A 112 -15.33 0.01 -11.72
C ALA A 112 -15.20 -1.08 -12.78
N ARG A 113 -14.31 -0.91 -13.76
CA ARG A 113 -14.19 -1.79 -14.93
C ARG A 113 -12.98 -2.70 -14.92
N VAL A 114 -11.94 -2.32 -14.17
CA VAL A 114 -10.69 -3.05 -14.19
C VAL A 114 -10.75 -4.22 -13.18
N PRO A 115 -10.41 -5.44 -13.62
CA PRO A 115 -10.15 -6.56 -12.73
C PRO A 115 -9.07 -6.19 -11.70
N SER A 116 -9.35 -6.42 -10.41
CA SER A 116 -8.36 -6.15 -9.35
C SER A 116 -7.05 -6.93 -9.55
N MET A 117 -7.10 -8.06 -10.26
CA MET A 117 -5.93 -8.85 -10.64
C MET A 117 -4.92 -8.12 -11.53
N ASP A 118 -5.31 -7.09 -12.26
CA ASP A 118 -4.36 -6.30 -13.07
C ASP A 118 -3.35 -5.53 -12.18
N LEU A 119 -3.60 -5.43 -10.87
CA LEU A 119 -2.64 -4.87 -9.90
C LEU A 119 -1.38 -5.72 -9.73
N VAL A 120 -1.37 -7.00 -10.12
CA VAL A 120 -0.14 -7.82 -10.02
C VAL A 120 0.96 -7.36 -10.98
N HIS A 121 0.62 -6.49 -11.93
CA HIS A 121 1.55 -5.88 -12.88
C HIS A 121 2.17 -4.58 -12.38
N LEU A 122 1.99 -4.23 -11.11
CA LEU A 122 2.68 -3.08 -10.52
C LEU A 122 4.21 -3.24 -10.65
N PRO A 123 4.94 -2.12 -10.84
CA PRO A 123 6.40 -2.11 -11.03
C PRO A 123 7.17 -2.92 -10.00
N TYR A 124 6.71 -2.84 -8.75
CA TYR A 124 7.40 -3.28 -7.57
C TYR A 124 6.40 -3.92 -6.62
N ALA A 125 6.86 -4.92 -5.87
CA ALA A 125 6.07 -5.56 -4.82
C ALA A 125 5.63 -4.56 -3.73
N SER A 126 6.37 -3.46 -3.54
CA SER A 126 5.94 -2.33 -2.72
C SER A 126 6.52 -1.00 -3.23
N PHE A 127 5.70 0.05 -3.22
CA PHE A 127 6.11 1.43 -3.45
C PHE A 127 5.33 2.40 -2.57
N TYR A 128 5.87 3.60 -2.39
CA TYR A 128 5.18 4.67 -1.66
C TYR A 128 4.55 5.68 -2.64
N LEU A 129 3.30 6.04 -2.41
CA LEU A 129 2.57 7.06 -3.16
C LEU A 129 2.27 8.23 -2.23
N GLN A 130 2.74 9.43 -2.57
CA GLN A 130 2.36 10.63 -1.84
C GLN A 130 0.93 11.03 -2.23
N VAL A 131 0.04 11.14 -1.24
CA VAL A 131 -1.39 11.43 -1.42
C VAL A 131 -1.92 12.50 -0.46
N ASP A 132 -1.06 13.45 -0.09
CA ASP A 132 -1.36 14.55 0.82
C ASP A 132 -2.52 15.46 0.34
N PHE A 133 -2.84 15.47 -0.95
CA PHE A 133 -4.05 16.12 -1.47
C PHE A 133 -5.37 15.43 -1.05
N LEU A 134 -5.33 14.20 -0.51
CA LEU A 134 -6.48 13.52 0.08
C LEU A 134 -6.69 13.90 1.56
N SER A 135 -5.74 14.63 2.13
CA SER A 135 -5.70 15.07 3.52
C SER A 135 -6.83 16.02 3.88
N THR A 136 -7.23 15.98 5.16
CA THR A 136 -8.12 16.95 5.79
C THR A 136 -7.53 17.30 7.15
N ASP A 137 -7.99 18.39 7.79
CA ASP A 137 -7.52 18.80 9.11
C ASP A 137 -7.66 17.69 10.17
N LYS A 138 -8.72 16.88 10.05
CA LYS A 138 -8.99 15.76 10.96
C LYS A 138 -8.27 14.47 10.59
N TYR A 139 -7.93 14.29 9.32
CA TYR A 139 -7.28 13.07 8.82
C TYR A 139 -6.07 13.44 7.95
N PRO A 140 -4.95 13.82 8.60
CA PRO A 140 -3.84 14.49 7.95
C PRO A 140 -2.93 13.50 7.20
N VAL A 141 -3.44 12.82 6.16
CA VAL A 141 -2.69 11.80 5.44
C VAL A 141 -1.52 12.42 4.67
N HIS A 142 -0.36 11.78 4.72
CA HIS A 142 0.82 12.14 3.92
C HIS A 142 0.89 11.31 2.63
N GLY A 143 0.73 9.99 2.76
CA GLY A 143 0.91 9.04 1.68
C GLY A 143 0.59 7.63 2.10
N ALA A 144 0.79 6.68 1.19
CA ALA A 144 0.55 5.27 1.47
C ALA A 144 1.59 4.36 0.81
N PHE A 145 1.94 3.27 1.49
CA PHE A 145 2.53 2.13 0.81
C PHE A 145 1.44 1.32 0.12
N VAL A 146 1.69 0.90 -1.11
CA VAL A 146 0.88 -0.06 -1.85
C VAL A 146 1.72 -1.32 -2.01
N THR A 147 1.32 -2.41 -1.36
CA THR A 147 2.11 -3.64 -1.26
C THR A 147 1.30 -4.84 -1.70
N LEU A 148 1.85 -5.67 -2.58
CA LEU A 148 1.22 -6.89 -3.07
C LEU A 148 1.49 -8.08 -2.15
N GLU A 149 0.47 -8.89 -1.92
CA GLU A 149 0.53 -10.09 -1.10
C GLU A 149 -0.11 -11.30 -1.78
N CYS A 150 0.50 -12.46 -1.60
CA CYS A 150 -0.15 -13.75 -1.71
C CYS A 150 0.06 -14.52 -0.41
N ASP A 151 -1.02 -14.95 0.24
CA ASP A 151 -0.94 -15.89 1.36
C ASP A 151 -0.86 -17.32 0.79
N PRO A 152 0.24 -18.07 1.00
CA PRO A 152 0.39 -19.41 0.45
C PRO A 152 -0.58 -20.42 1.07
N GLY A 153 -1.05 -20.21 2.30
CA GLY A 153 -1.95 -21.12 2.99
C GLY A 153 -3.39 -21.02 2.50
N THR A 154 -3.80 -19.84 2.02
CA THR A 154 -5.16 -19.57 1.54
C THR A 154 -5.25 -19.28 0.04
N GLU A 155 -4.10 -19.13 -0.63
CA GLU A 155 -3.96 -18.64 -2.01
C GLU A 155 -4.61 -17.28 -2.29
N ARG A 156 -4.99 -16.56 -1.23
CA ARG A 156 -5.60 -15.24 -1.31
C ARG A 156 -4.57 -14.25 -1.79
N LYS A 157 -4.95 -13.47 -2.80
CA LYS A 157 -4.16 -12.41 -3.38
C LYS A 157 -4.70 -11.11 -2.84
N GLU A 158 -3.87 -10.27 -2.26
CA GLU A 158 -4.29 -9.01 -1.68
C GLU A 158 -3.39 -7.86 -2.12
N CYS A 159 -3.98 -6.68 -2.28
CA CYS A 159 -3.26 -5.42 -2.34
C CYS A 159 -3.45 -4.72 -1.00
N ARG A 160 -2.38 -4.61 -0.21
CA ARG A 160 -2.42 -3.91 1.07
C ARG A 160 -2.04 -2.44 0.90
N VAL A 161 -2.86 -1.57 1.48
CA VAL A 161 -2.61 -0.13 1.53
C VAL A 161 -2.31 0.25 2.97
N LEU A 162 -1.10 0.75 3.23
CA LEU A 162 -0.65 1.24 4.55
C LEU A 162 -0.50 2.76 4.49
N PHE A 163 -1.49 3.49 5.01
CA PHE A 163 -1.46 4.95 5.10
C PHE A 163 -0.56 5.41 6.23
N LEU A 164 0.23 6.45 5.96
CA LEU A 164 0.95 7.23 6.96
C LEU A 164 0.33 8.61 7.07
N TYR A 165 0.12 9.06 8.30
CA TYR A 165 -0.40 10.38 8.62
C TYR A 165 0.72 11.29 9.14
N ASN A 166 0.52 12.61 9.07
CA ASN A 166 1.51 13.60 9.50
C ASN A 166 1.73 13.65 11.03
N ASP A 167 0.92 12.93 11.80
CA ASP A 167 0.98 12.83 13.26
C ASP A 167 1.61 11.51 13.73
N ASP A 168 2.38 10.85 12.87
CA ASP A 168 3.05 9.56 13.09
C ASP A 168 2.10 8.37 13.31
N THR A 169 0.79 8.58 13.17
CA THR A 169 -0.19 7.49 13.14
C THR A 169 -0.22 6.83 11.77
N TRP A 170 -0.88 5.66 11.71
CA TRP A 170 -0.99 4.88 10.48
C TRP A 170 -2.25 4.02 10.50
N SER A 171 -2.69 3.61 9.32
CA SER A 171 -3.79 2.65 9.15
C SER A 171 -3.49 1.70 8.00
N SER A 172 -3.98 0.47 8.08
CA SER A 172 -3.74 -0.55 7.06
C SER A 172 -5.05 -1.21 6.63
N TYR A 173 -5.17 -1.46 5.33
CA TYR A 173 -6.33 -2.08 4.70
C TYR A 173 -5.88 -3.15 3.71
N ALA A 174 -6.55 -4.29 3.72
CA ALA A 174 -6.31 -5.41 2.82
C ALA A 174 -7.39 -5.44 1.75
N LEU A 175 -7.02 -5.22 0.50
CA LEU A 175 -7.97 -5.29 -0.62
C LEU A 175 -7.79 -6.63 -1.32
N GLU A 176 -8.76 -7.53 -1.16
CA GLU A 176 -8.76 -8.81 -1.87
C GLU A 176 -8.73 -8.58 -3.40
N MET A 177 -7.84 -9.27 -4.09
CA MET A 177 -7.70 -9.27 -5.55
C MET A 177 -8.25 -10.59 -6.11
N GLY A 178 -9.03 -10.51 -7.18
CA GLY A 178 -9.71 -11.68 -7.75
C GLY A 178 -10.83 -11.28 -8.69
N GLU A 179 -11.98 -11.96 -8.59
CA GLU A 179 -13.14 -11.73 -9.47
C GLU A 179 -13.84 -10.38 -9.23
N ARG A 180 -13.57 -9.72 -8.11
CA ARG A 180 -14.13 -8.40 -7.79
C ARG A 180 -13.37 -7.30 -8.53
N SER A 181 -14.08 -6.25 -8.90
CA SER A 181 -13.47 -4.98 -9.26
C SER A 181 -12.79 -4.36 -8.03
N VAL A 182 -11.81 -3.48 -8.25
CA VAL A 182 -11.14 -2.76 -7.14
C VAL A 182 -12.16 -2.00 -6.27
N PHE A 183 -13.19 -1.43 -6.90
CA PHE A 183 -14.30 -0.81 -6.18
C PHE A 183 -15.03 -1.79 -5.25
N GLY A 184 -15.31 -3.01 -5.74
CA GLY A 184 -15.95 -4.07 -4.93
C GLY A 184 -15.09 -4.48 -3.73
N SER A 185 -13.77 -4.56 -3.90
CA SER A 185 -12.85 -4.87 -2.80
C SER A 185 -12.79 -3.75 -1.75
N ILE A 186 -12.79 -2.48 -2.18
CA ILE A 186 -12.88 -1.33 -1.27
C ILE A 186 -14.20 -1.36 -0.49
N GLN A 187 -15.32 -1.62 -1.17
CA GLN A 187 -16.62 -1.70 -0.52
C GLN A 187 -16.66 -2.81 0.54
N ALA A 188 -16.09 -3.99 0.25
CA ALA A 188 -16.02 -5.09 1.20
C ALA A 188 -15.24 -4.72 2.47
N VAL A 189 -14.10 -4.02 2.33
CA VAL A 189 -13.33 -3.52 3.49
C VAL A 189 -14.14 -2.53 4.32
N LEU A 190 -14.87 -1.63 3.67
CA LEU A 190 -15.69 -0.63 4.36
C LEU A 190 -16.86 -1.29 5.11
N ASP A 191 -17.49 -2.29 4.51
CA ASP A 191 -18.59 -3.05 5.11
C ASP A 191 -18.11 -3.86 6.33
N GLU A 192 -16.96 -4.53 6.23
CA GLU A 192 -16.36 -5.27 7.36
C GLU A 192 -16.03 -4.32 8.53
N ARG A 193 -15.43 -3.15 8.24
CA ARG A 193 -15.12 -2.15 9.27
C ARG A 193 -16.39 -1.62 9.93
N GLN A 194 -17.44 -1.38 9.15
CA GLN A 194 -18.72 -0.93 9.69
C GLN A 194 -19.37 -2.02 10.57
N GLU A 195 -19.26 -3.28 10.18
CA GLU A 195 -19.76 -4.40 10.97
C GLU A 195 -18.97 -4.56 12.28
N GLN A 196 -17.64 -4.50 12.24
CA GLN A 196 -16.79 -4.51 13.43
C GLN A 196 -17.15 -3.35 14.36
N ALA A 197 -17.31 -2.14 13.83
CA ALA A 197 -17.73 -0.97 14.58
C ALA A 197 -19.08 -1.17 15.28
N ASN A 198 -20.05 -1.78 14.58
CA ASN A 198 -21.36 -2.08 15.14
C ASN A 198 -21.27 -3.13 16.26
N ARG A 199 -20.42 -4.16 16.11
CA ARG A 199 -20.18 -5.17 17.14
C ARG A 199 -19.56 -4.57 18.41
N LEU A 200 -18.55 -3.71 18.26
CA LEU A 200 -17.92 -3.00 19.39
C LEU A 200 -18.93 -2.10 20.13
N LYS A 201 -19.73 -1.32 19.38
CA LYS A 201 -20.79 -0.48 19.97
C LYS A 201 -21.83 -1.33 20.71
N ALA A 202 -22.22 -2.48 20.16
CA ALA A 202 -23.16 -3.41 20.80
C ALA A 202 -22.58 -4.04 22.07
N ALA A 203 -21.25 -4.23 22.13
CA ALA A 203 -20.55 -4.68 23.33
C ALA A 203 -20.32 -3.58 24.38
N GLY A 204 -20.71 -2.33 24.09
CA GLY A 204 -20.48 -1.17 24.97
C GLY A 204 -19.04 -0.64 24.92
N GLU A 205 -18.26 -1.05 23.93
CA GLU A 205 -16.88 -0.61 23.73
C GLU A 205 -16.81 0.70 22.95
N ALA A 206 -15.78 1.50 23.24
CA ALA A 206 -15.54 2.73 22.50
C ALA A 206 -15.18 2.42 21.04
N CYS A 207 -15.87 3.05 20.10
CA CYS A 207 -15.62 2.88 18.67
C CYS A 207 -15.76 4.22 17.94
N GLU A 208 -14.65 4.70 17.38
CA GLU A 208 -14.59 5.98 16.66
C GLU A 208 -15.07 5.89 15.20
N PHE A 209 -15.30 4.68 14.69
CA PHE A 209 -15.76 4.47 13.32
C PHE A 209 -17.23 4.87 13.13
N GLY A 210 -17.41 6.07 12.61
CA GLY A 210 -18.68 6.66 12.21
C GLY A 210 -18.70 7.10 10.74
N GLU A 211 -19.79 7.73 10.32
CA GLU A 211 -20.05 8.12 8.91
C GLU A 211 -18.94 8.99 8.31
N GLU A 212 -18.38 9.91 9.09
CA GLU A 212 -17.27 10.76 8.64
C GLU A 212 -16.00 9.94 8.36
N GLN A 213 -15.65 9.01 9.26
CA GLN A 213 -14.47 8.15 9.10
C GLN A 213 -14.68 7.18 7.94
N TYR A 214 -15.89 6.64 7.78
CA TYR A 214 -16.28 5.83 6.62
C TYR A 214 -16.03 6.58 5.30
N CYS A 215 -16.57 7.81 5.19
CA CYS A 215 -16.42 8.65 4.00
C CYS A 215 -14.95 8.96 3.71
N GLN A 216 -14.17 9.23 4.76
CA GLN A 216 -12.75 9.55 4.61
C GLN A 216 -11.93 8.33 4.17
N VAL A 217 -12.10 7.18 4.82
CA VAL A 217 -11.39 5.94 4.45
C VAL A 217 -11.74 5.55 3.01
N ARG A 218 -13.00 5.68 2.63
CA ARG A 218 -13.44 5.48 1.24
C ARG A 218 -12.72 6.41 0.27
N LYS A 219 -12.70 7.72 0.54
CA LYS A 219 -12.01 8.72 -0.29
C LYS A 219 -10.51 8.40 -0.43
N GLN A 220 -9.86 8.03 0.68
CA GLN A 220 -8.45 7.69 0.72
C GLN A 220 -8.15 6.42 -0.10
N LEU A 221 -8.90 5.35 0.11
CA LEU A 221 -8.74 4.09 -0.62
C LEU A 221 -9.04 4.25 -2.11
N GLU A 222 -10.20 4.85 -2.47
CA GLU A 222 -10.55 5.07 -3.88
C GLU A 222 -9.50 5.94 -4.57
N GLY A 223 -9.11 7.07 -3.97
CA GLY A 223 -8.12 7.97 -4.57
C GLY A 223 -6.75 7.32 -4.74
N THR A 224 -6.26 6.65 -3.71
CA THR A 224 -4.95 5.96 -3.73
C THR A 224 -4.93 4.84 -4.76
N MET A 225 -5.95 3.98 -4.75
CA MET A 225 -6.02 2.85 -5.68
C MET A 225 -6.21 3.29 -7.12
N GLN A 226 -6.94 4.38 -7.37
CA GLN A 226 -7.09 4.89 -8.73
C GLN A 226 -5.77 5.38 -9.32
N LEU A 227 -4.93 6.02 -8.49
CA LEU A 227 -3.61 6.50 -8.90
C LEU A 227 -2.60 5.36 -9.00
N ALA A 228 -2.58 4.43 -8.04
CA ALA A 228 -1.76 3.23 -8.10
C ALA A 228 -2.06 2.41 -9.36
N PHE A 229 -3.34 2.24 -9.69
CA PHE A 229 -3.74 1.56 -10.90
C PHE A 229 -3.33 2.34 -12.16
N PHE A 230 -3.45 3.67 -12.14
CA PHE A 230 -2.97 4.49 -13.26
C PHE A 230 -1.45 4.33 -13.48
N LEU A 231 -0.64 4.25 -12.42
CA LEU A 231 0.78 3.94 -12.53
C LEU A 231 1.01 2.54 -13.12
N CYS A 232 0.25 1.53 -12.68
CA CYS A 232 0.25 0.19 -13.26
C CYS A 232 -0.01 0.21 -14.78
N LEU A 233 -1.04 0.95 -15.20
CA LEU A 233 -1.37 1.11 -16.63
C LEU A 233 -0.24 1.79 -17.42
N LEU A 234 0.38 2.83 -16.87
CA LEU A 234 1.51 3.52 -17.51
C LEU A 234 2.74 2.62 -17.66
N GLU A 235 2.90 1.64 -16.78
CA GLU A 235 3.99 0.68 -16.83
C GLU A 235 3.72 -0.45 -17.83
N HIS A 236 2.50 -0.97 -17.83
CA HIS A 236 2.18 -2.21 -18.55
C HIS A 236 1.61 -1.98 -19.96
N TYR A 237 0.78 -0.94 -20.16
CA TYR A 237 -0.25 -1.01 -21.21
C TYR A 237 -0.03 -0.23 -22.51
N LYS A 238 1.11 0.42 -22.77
CA LYS A 238 1.58 0.78 -24.13
C LYS A 238 2.88 1.56 -24.07
N GLU A 239 3.85 1.10 -24.88
CA GLU A 239 5.24 1.57 -24.97
C GLU A 239 6.00 1.30 -23.67
N ALA A 240 7.03 0.45 -23.73
CA ALA A 240 7.82 -0.07 -22.60
C ALA A 240 8.67 1.01 -21.86
N GLY A 241 8.05 2.14 -21.56
CA GLY A 241 8.67 3.35 -21.06
C GLY A 241 7.71 4.53 -20.97
N ALA A 242 6.38 4.37 -21.08
CA ALA A 242 5.45 5.49 -20.93
C ALA A 242 5.54 6.11 -19.53
N LEU A 243 5.58 5.30 -18.46
CA LEU A 243 5.86 5.80 -17.12
C LEU A 243 7.22 6.52 -17.07
N ALA A 244 8.28 5.93 -17.63
CA ALA A 244 9.61 6.55 -17.66
C ALA A 244 9.63 7.88 -18.44
N ALA A 245 8.87 7.98 -19.53
CA ALA A 245 8.78 9.18 -20.37
C ALA A 245 8.13 10.36 -19.65
N VAL A 246 7.19 10.08 -18.74
CA VAL A 246 6.51 11.11 -17.94
C VAL A 246 7.07 11.25 -16.52
N THR A 247 8.07 10.44 -16.15
CA THR A 247 8.66 10.45 -14.82
C THR A 247 10.02 11.12 -14.83
N ARG A 248 10.19 12.13 -13.99
CA ARG A 248 11.50 12.66 -13.64
C ARG A 248 11.93 12.12 -12.28
N ILE A 249 13.02 11.37 -12.25
CA ILE A 249 13.59 10.84 -11.02
C ILE A 249 14.54 11.87 -10.41
N LYS A 250 14.42 12.12 -9.10
CA LYS A 250 15.36 12.91 -8.31
C LYS A 250 15.77 12.10 -7.08
N PRO A 251 17.04 11.69 -6.97
CA PRO A 251 17.55 11.07 -5.77
C PRO A 251 17.55 12.07 -4.61
N VAL A 252 16.96 11.70 -3.48
CA VAL A 252 16.95 12.51 -2.25
C VAL A 252 17.04 11.59 -1.03
N ASN A 253 18.07 11.76 -0.20
CA ASN A 253 18.25 11.00 1.04
C ASN A 253 18.17 9.47 0.86
N GLY A 254 18.73 8.96 -0.25
CA GLY A 254 18.69 7.55 -0.62
C GLY A 254 17.33 7.05 -1.13
N MET A 255 16.34 7.92 -1.29
CA MET A 255 15.10 7.65 -2.00
C MET A 255 15.17 8.11 -3.45
N ASP A 256 14.47 7.40 -4.33
CA ASP A 256 14.19 7.87 -5.68
C ASP A 256 12.81 8.52 -5.73
N ILE A 257 12.79 9.86 -5.74
CA ILE A 257 11.55 10.62 -5.90
C ILE A 257 11.17 10.67 -7.39
N CYS A 258 10.13 9.93 -7.75
CA CYS A 258 9.55 9.85 -9.08
C CYS A 258 8.46 10.92 -9.25
N TYR A 259 8.82 12.07 -9.82
CA TYR A 259 7.86 13.10 -10.19
C TYR A 259 7.16 12.73 -11.50
N VAL A 260 5.89 12.33 -11.41
CA VAL A 260 5.09 11.87 -12.55
C VAL A 260 4.24 13.00 -13.08
N ARG A 261 4.46 13.37 -14.35
CA ARG A 261 3.72 14.42 -15.04
C ARG A 261 2.52 13.87 -15.79
N LYS A 262 1.56 14.72 -16.10
CA LYS A 262 0.45 14.39 -16.99
C LYS A 262 1.01 14.17 -18.40
N PRO A 263 0.69 13.05 -19.06
CA PRO A 263 1.12 12.83 -20.43
C PRO A 263 0.50 13.85 -21.40
N GLU A 264 1.29 14.35 -22.35
CA GLU A 264 0.80 15.18 -23.46
C GLU A 264 0.19 14.28 -24.54
N ASP A 265 -1.12 14.03 -24.55
CA ASP A 265 -2.03 13.47 -25.60
C ASP A 265 -1.95 11.97 -26.08
N PRO A 266 -0.87 11.33 -26.60
CA PRO A 266 -0.95 9.93 -27.06
C PRO A 266 -1.23 8.89 -25.96
N ALA A 267 -0.69 9.06 -24.76
CA ALA A 267 -0.99 8.14 -23.64
C ALA A 267 -2.42 8.32 -23.10
N LEU A 268 -3.03 9.49 -23.32
CA LEU A 268 -4.44 9.76 -23.00
C LEU A 268 -5.41 8.95 -23.88
N ARG A 269 -5.02 8.66 -25.14
CA ARG A 269 -5.83 7.83 -26.06
C ARG A 269 -5.94 6.39 -25.59
N CYS A 270 -4.94 5.87 -24.87
CA CYS A 270 -4.97 4.53 -24.30
C CYS A 270 -6.08 4.40 -23.24
N MET A 271 -6.32 5.46 -22.46
CA MET A 271 -7.41 5.48 -21.48
C MET A 271 -8.80 5.61 -22.10
N LYS A 272 -8.95 6.31 -23.23
CA LYS A 272 -10.24 6.36 -23.94
C LYS A 272 -10.68 4.97 -24.42
N ALA A 273 -9.73 4.09 -24.76
CA ALA A 273 -10.03 2.72 -25.16
C ALA A 273 -10.58 1.84 -24.01
N PHE A 274 -10.37 2.20 -22.74
CA PHE A 274 -10.95 1.51 -21.58
C PHE A 274 -12.24 2.17 -21.05
N ALA A 275 -12.42 3.47 -21.34
CA ALA A 275 -13.62 4.22 -20.95
C ALA A 275 -14.81 4.04 -21.91
N CYS A 276 -14.58 3.52 -23.12
CA CYS A 276 -15.62 3.09 -24.05
C CYS A 276 -16.03 1.66 -23.75
#